data_AF-A0A8S3AD50-F1
#
_entry.id   AF-A0A8S3AD50-F1
#
_cell.length_a   1.000
_cell.length_b   1.000
_cell.length_c   1.000
_cell.angle_alpha   90.00
_cell.angle_beta   90.00
_cell.angle_gamma   90.00
#
_symmetry.space_group_name_H-M   'P 1'
#
loop_
_entity.id
_entity.type
_entity.pdbx_description
1 polymer ?
#
loop_
_entity_poly.entity_id
_entity_poly.type
_entity_poly.pdbx_seq_one_letter_code
_entity_poly.pdbx_strand_id
1 'polypeptide(L)' 'AARHLRETQSTLPFELQFPVHDILKVDGATNELVIRATIRLDYQFEFLHWDSNDTRSRYHDIEEIILSKTTLQSLWLPDV' A
#
# COMPACT_ATOMS: atom_id res chain seq x y z
N ALA A 1 28.42 15.78 10.95
CA ALA A 1 27.46 15.02 10.14
C ALA A 1 26.37 14.45 11.06
N ALA A 2 25.37 15.26 11.42
CA ALA A 2 24.22 14.82 12.20
C ALA A 2 23.01 14.94 11.27
N ARG A 3 22.69 13.82 10.62
CA ARG A 3 21.62 13.72 9.61
C ARG A 3 20.30 13.70 10.37
N HIS A 4 19.66 14.86 10.45
CA HIS A 4 18.28 15.00 10.89
C HIS A 4 17.38 14.13 10.01
N LEU A 5 17.09 12.90 10.43
CA LEU A 5 15.90 12.18 10.02
C LEU A 5 14.75 12.86 10.74
N ARG A 6 14.28 13.98 10.17
CA ARG A 6 12.95 14.46 10.47
C ARG A 6 12.00 13.32 10.11
N GLU A 7 11.26 12.86 11.10
CA GLU A 7 9.94 12.25 10.92
C GLU A 7 9.07 13.28 10.19
N THR A 8 9.28 13.42 8.88
CA THR A 8 8.26 13.99 8.02
C THR A 8 7.17 12.95 8.05
N GLN A 9 6.13 13.24 8.85
CA GLN A 9 4.81 12.66 8.72
C GLN A 9 4.45 12.82 7.23
N SER A 10 4.77 11.79 6.46
CA SER A 10 4.68 11.84 5.02
C SER A 10 3.20 11.66 4.73
N THR A 11 2.53 12.74 4.35
CA THR A 11 1.21 12.67 3.74
C THR A 11 1.39 12.07 2.34
N LEU A 12 1.84 10.82 2.25
CA LEU A 12 1.84 10.10 0.99
C LEU A 12 0.37 9.96 0.61
N PRO A 13 -0.04 10.48 -0.56
CA PRO A 13 -1.37 10.20 -1.05
C PRO A 13 -1.47 8.68 -1.22
N PHE A 14 -2.49 8.10 -0.60
CA PHE A 14 -2.79 6.69 -0.72
C PHE A 14 -4.26 6.52 -1.05
N GLU A 15 -4.54 5.49 -1.84
CA GLU A 15 -5.90 5.06 -2.09
C GLU A 15 -6.16 3.80 -1.27
N LEU A 16 -7.19 3.86 -0.44
CA LEU A 16 -7.63 2.73 0.37
C LEU A 16 -8.98 2.27 -0.16
N GLN A 17 -9.03 1.03 -0.61
CA GLN A 17 -10.25 0.39 -1.09
C GLN A 17 -10.59 -0.82 -0.21
N PHE A 18 -11.89 -0.99 0.02
CA PHE A 18 -12.44 -2.15 0.72
C PHE A 18 -13.40 -2.92 -0.19
N PRO A 19 -12.92 -3.65 -1.22
CA PRO A 19 -13.78 -4.51 -2.01
C PRO A 19 -14.48 -5.54 -1.11
N VAL A 20 -15.81 -5.43 -1.03
CA VAL A 20 -16.65 -6.38 -0.30
C VAL A 20 -16.97 -7.55 -1.22
N HIS A 21 -16.68 -8.76 -0.75
CA HIS A 21 -16.95 -10.00 -1.47
C HIS A 21 -18.29 -10.59 -1.07
N ASP A 22 -18.53 -10.70 0.24
CA ASP A 22 -19.71 -11.34 0.79
C ASP A 22 -20.27 -10.56 1.98
N ILE A 23 -21.59 -10.55 2.13
CA ILE A 23 -22.29 -10.16 3.35
C ILE A 23 -22.65 -11.43 4.11
N LEU A 24 -22.04 -11.65 5.28
CA LEU A 24 -22.20 -12.87 6.07
C LEU A 24 -23.36 -12.77 7.05
N LYS A 25 -23.60 -11.59 7.62
CA LYS A 25 -24.67 -11.35 8.60
C LYS A 25 -25.14 -9.91 8.55
N VAL A 26 -26.45 -9.73 8.61
CA VAL A 26 -27.11 -8.44 8.88
C VAL A 26 -28.13 -8.67 9.97
N ASP A 27 -27.96 -8.04 11.13
CA ASP A 27 -28.89 -8.14 12.25
C ASP A 27 -29.30 -6.74 12.73
N GLY A 28 -30.54 -6.36 12.43
CA GLY A 28 -31.11 -5.06 12.79
C GLY A 28 -31.46 -4.92 14.26
N ALA A 29 -31.56 -6.01 15.03
CA ALA A 29 -31.84 -5.94 16.46
C ALA A 29 -30.57 -5.64 17.26
N THR A 30 -29.42 -6.16 16.81
CA THR A 30 -28.10 -5.94 17.43
C THR A 30 -27.27 -4.86 16.74
N ASN A 31 -27.76 -4.32 15.61
CA ASN A 31 -27.04 -3.38 14.75
C ASN A 31 -25.68 -3.94 14.28
N GLU A 32 -25.63 -5.24 14.00
CA GLU A 32 -24.43 -5.96 13.58
C GLU A 32 -24.43 -6.20 12.07
N LEU A 33 -23.31 -5.85 11.43
CA LEU A 33 -23.03 -6.16 10.02
C LEU A 33 -21.68 -6.89 9.95
N VAL A 34 -21.70 -8.12 9.44
CA VAL A 34 -20.49 -8.92 9.22
C VAL A 34 -20.29 -9.10 7.73
N ILE A 35 -19.15 -8.65 7.23
CA ILE A 35 -18.77 -8.73 5.82
C ILE A 35 -17.42 -9.41 5.66
N ARG A 36 -17.23 -10.07 4.52
CA ARG A 36 -15.92 -10.51 4.04
C ARG A 36 -15.43 -9.51 3.00
N ALA A 37 -14.32 -8.86 3.27
CA ALA A 37 -13.71 -7.89 2.38
C ALA A 37 -12.20 -8.10 2.26
N THR A 38 -11.61 -7.55 1.20
CA THR A 38 -10.16 -7.37 1.10
C THR A 38 -9.83 -5.91 1.37
N ILE A 39 -8.65 -5.66 1.95
CA ILE A 39 -8.09 -4.32 2.04
C ILE A 39 -7.09 -4.19 0.89
N ARG A 40 -7.34 -3.25 -0.01
CA ARG A 40 -6.39 -2.87 -1.06
C ARG A 40 -5.88 -1.47 -0.75
N LEU A 41 -4.56 -1.33 -0.79
CA LEU A 41 -3.87 -0.12 -0.43
C LEU A 41 -2.87 0.20 -1.54
N ASP A 42 -3.17 1.25 -2.31
CA ASP A 42 -2.34 1.69 -3.42
C ASP A 42 -1.56 2.94 -2.98
N TYR A 43 -0.23 2.86 -3.05
CA TYR A 43 0.70 3.96 -2.76
C TYR A 43 1.53 4.30 -3.99
N GLN A 44 1.83 5.59 -4.14
CA GLN A 44 2.86 6.05 -5.05
C GLN A 44 4.11 6.44 -4.24
N PHE A 45 5.17 5.63 -4.33
CA PHE A 45 6.46 5.95 -3.73
C PHE A 45 7.34 6.69 -4.74
N GLU A 46 7.49 8.00 -4.58
CA GLU A 46 8.34 8.81 -5.46
C GLU A 46 9.80 8.35 -5.49
N PHE A 47 10.31 7.72 -4.43
CA PHE A 47 11.68 7.21 -4.37
C PHE A 47 11.84 5.80 -4.96
N LEU A 48 10.74 5.05 -5.15
CA LEU A 48 10.78 3.73 -5.74
C LEU A 48 10.51 3.85 -7.25
N HIS A 49 11.47 4.44 -7.96
CA HIS A 49 11.48 4.52 -9.41
C HIS A 49 12.79 3.97 -9.94
N TRP A 50 12.77 3.49 -11.16
CA TRP A 50 14.00 3.15 -11.86
C TRP A 50 14.75 4.43 -12.26
N ASP A 51 16.07 4.48 -12.06
CA ASP A 51 16.86 5.55 -12.66
C ASP A 51 16.74 5.45 -14.18
N SER A 52 16.49 6.60 -14.81
CA SER A 52 16.55 6.81 -16.27
C SER A 52 17.81 6.23 -16.95
N ASN A 53 18.93 6.09 -16.22
CA ASN A 53 20.14 5.47 -16.73
C ASN A 53 20.15 3.94 -16.64
N ASP A 54 19.53 3.34 -15.62
CA ASP A 54 19.43 1.88 -15.44
C ASP A 54 18.33 1.26 -16.33
N THR A 55 17.30 2.02 -16.65
CA THR A 55 16.18 1.61 -17.52
C THR A 55 16.59 1.38 -18.96
N ARG A 56 17.66 2.00 -19.48
CA ARG A 56 18.05 1.86 -20.90
C ARG A 56 18.54 0.47 -21.31
N SER A 57 18.78 -0.45 -20.37
CA SER A 57 19.32 -1.77 -20.73
C SER A 57 18.83 -2.95 -19.89
N ARG A 58 18.46 -2.80 -18.62
CA ARG A 58 18.19 -3.97 -17.74
C ARG A 58 16.74 -4.11 -17.27
N TYR A 59 16.04 -2.99 -17.14
CA TYR A 59 14.70 -2.94 -16.55
C TYR A 59 13.65 -2.34 -17.51
N HIS A 60 14.02 -2.13 -18.78
CA HIS A 60 13.17 -1.46 -19.76
C HIS A 60 11.87 -2.21 -20.07
N ASP A 61 11.86 -3.54 -19.90
CA ASP A 61 10.71 -4.42 -20.14
C ASP A 61 10.03 -4.88 -18.84
N ILE A 62 10.44 -4.35 -17.68
CA ILE A 62 9.85 -4.76 -16.40
C ILE A 62 8.76 -3.76 -16.02
N GLU A 63 7.52 -4.15 -16.31
CA GLU A 63 6.31 -3.36 -16.01
C GLU A 63 5.84 -3.53 -14.56
N GLU A 64 6.08 -4.70 -13.96
CA GLU A 64 5.63 -5.02 -12.60
C GLU A 64 6.72 -5.75 -11.81
N ILE A 65 6.87 -5.40 -10.53
CA ILE A 65 7.70 -6.13 -9.57
C ILE A 65 6.81 -6.60 -8.42
N ILE A 66 6.81 -7.90 -8.19
CA ILE A 66 6.14 -8.50 -7.05
C ILE A 66 7.13 -8.56 -5.88
N LEU A 67 6.91 -7.73 -4.88
CA LEU A 67 7.68 -7.75 -3.63
C LEU A 67 6.96 -8.60 -2.59
N SER A 68 7.72 -9.37 -1.81
CA SER A 68 7.15 -10.14 -0.71
C SER A 68 6.69 -9.21 0.42
N LYS A 69 5.67 -9.65 1.17
CA LYS A 69 5.10 -8.88 2.28
C LYS A 69 6.14 -8.45 3.32
N THR A 70 7.17 -9.26 3.57
CA THR A 70 8.24 -8.95 4.51
C THR A 70 9.07 -7.74 4.08
N THR A 71 9.23 -7.52 2.78
CA THR A 71 9.91 -6.34 2.22
C THR A 71 9.06 -5.07 2.39
N LEU A 72 7.73 -5.21 2.40
CA LEU A 72 6.78 -4.11 2.59
C LEU A 72 6.56 -3.74 4.06
N GLN A 73 6.96 -4.58 5.03
CA GLN A 73 6.89 -4.24 6.47
C GLN A 73 7.77 -3.04 6.83
N SER A 74 8.74 -2.68 5.98
CA SER A 74 9.54 -1.46 6.12
C SER A 74 8.85 -0.22 5.55
N LEU A 75 7.75 -0.38 4.82
CA LEU A 75 6.94 0.72 4.32
C LEU A 75 5.84 1.02 5.34
N TRP A 76 5.57 2.30 5.55
CA TRP A 76 4.51 2.74 6.46
C TRP A 76 3.17 2.13 6.02
N LEU A 77 2.49 1.49 6.97
CA LEU A 77 1.10 1.05 6.82
C LEU A 77 0.22 1.97 7.68
N PRO A 78 -0.97 2.36 7.22
CA PRO A 78 -1.90 3.14 8.01
C PRO A 78 -2.49 2.23 9.09
N ASP A 79 -2.71 2.77 10.29
CA ASP A 79 -3.51 2.12 11.31
C ASP A 79 -4.98 2.17 10.85
N VAL A 80 -5.54 1.03 10.40
CA VAL A 80 -6.92 0.88 9.90
C VAL A 80 -7.75 0.06 10.88
#